data_AF-A0A096BQ10-F1
#
_entry.id   AF-A0A096BQ10-F1
#
_cell.length_a   1.000
_cell.length_b   1.000
_cell.length_c   1.000
_cell.angle_alpha   90.00
_cell.angle_beta   90.00
_cell.angle_gamma   90.00
#
_symmetry.space_group_name_H-M   'P 1'
#
loop_
_entity.id
_entity.type
_entity.pdbx_description
1 polymer ?
#
loop_
_entity_poly.entity_id
_entity_poly.type
_entity_poly.pdbx_seq_one_letter_code
_entity_poly.pdbx_strand_id
1 'polypeptide(L)'
;TRNNQFDLFPTAFLNYSWNGNNSLSMSISSRINRPSYVDINPFTTYIDSHTIQSGNSQLLPEKSYAIELGYTLGNFSLSTSAVWKNRVIASYTQTDKSTKITTITINNIMKKQLYSVDASYYFDKVKWFDSSIEGSIYMINSNPMSGYNLENIKQTSAFFYINNNIYFNSTKTLVANLWGQFQTKEKDVVGESPSRYRIDFGLKYLLCNKKLSIGIEYQNMLASHEKSIIKSNGITYIYDYKPYRVLNISISYQFGKKLNVHPKKIGINTNRL
;
A
#
# COMPACT_ATOMS: atom_id res chain seq x y z
N THR A 1 28.11 10.51 19.59
CA THR A 1 28.34 9.24 20.31
C THR A 1 28.21 8.09 19.33
N ARG A 2 29.24 7.27 19.13
CA ARG A 2 29.22 6.10 18.24
C ARG A 2 28.30 5.02 18.83
N ASN A 3 27.07 4.92 18.35
CA ASN A 3 26.20 3.78 18.63
C ASN A 3 26.61 2.60 17.73
N ASN A 4 27.58 1.81 18.17
CA ASN A 4 27.81 0.49 17.59
C ASN A 4 26.73 -0.46 18.12
N GLN A 5 25.57 -0.46 17.46
CA GLN A 5 24.55 -1.49 17.64
C GLN A 5 24.79 -2.60 16.62
N PHE A 6 25.02 -3.81 17.12
CA PHE A 6 24.95 -5.03 16.32
C PHE A 6 23.50 -5.48 16.27
N ASP A 7 22.88 -5.34 15.10
CA ASP A 7 21.49 -5.74 14.86
C ASP A 7 21.45 -6.94 13.90
N LEU A 8 20.66 -7.96 14.25
CA LEU A 8 20.41 -9.15 13.42
C LEU A 8 19.05 -9.03 12.74
N PHE A 9 19.00 -9.35 11.45
CA PHE A 9 17.79 -9.31 10.63
C PHE A 9 17.55 -10.66 9.96
N PRO A 10 17.19 -11.71 10.72
CA PRO A 10 16.96 -13.03 10.15
C PRO A 10 15.77 -13.00 9.19
N THR A 11 15.90 -13.72 8.09
CA THR A 11 14.83 -13.97 7.13
C THR A 11 14.84 -15.45 6.76
N ALA A 12 13.66 -16.05 6.73
CA ALA A 12 13.47 -17.43 6.30
C ALA A 12 12.20 -17.50 5.45
N PHE A 13 12.26 -18.28 4.38
CA PHE A 13 11.10 -18.53 3.53
C PHE A 13 11.06 -20.01 3.16
N LEU A 14 9.86 -20.57 3.14
CA LEU A 14 9.57 -21.91 2.67
C LEU A 14 8.47 -21.79 1.63
N ASN A 15 8.69 -22.39 0.45
CA ASN A 15 7.66 -22.53 -0.56
C ASN A 15 7.58 -24.00 -0.95
N TYR A 16 6.38 -24.58 -0.83
CA TYR A 16 6.12 -25.95 -1.21
C TYR A 16 4.99 -25.98 -2.23
N SER A 17 5.26 -26.49 -3.43
CA SER A 17 4.29 -26.60 -4.51
C SER A 17 4.02 -28.06 -4.85
N TRP A 18 2.74 -28.42 -5.03
CA TRP A 18 2.32 -29.78 -5.37
C TRP A 18 1.19 -29.78 -6.40
N ASN A 19 1.10 -30.86 -7.17
CA ASN A 19 0.07 -31.08 -8.19
C ASN A 19 -0.09 -29.92 -9.21
N GLY A 20 0.96 -29.14 -9.45
CA GLY A 20 1.03 -28.04 -10.44
C GLY A 20 0.26 -26.76 -10.10
N ASN A 21 -0.86 -26.86 -9.37
CA ASN A 21 -1.76 -25.74 -9.08
C ASN A 21 -1.83 -25.37 -7.59
N ASN A 22 -1.12 -26.07 -6.71
CA ASN A 22 -1.15 -25.80 -5.28
C ASN A 22 0.22 -25.31 -4.84
N SER A 23 0.25 -24.26 -4.03
CA SER A 23 1.46 -23.87 -3.31
C SER A 23 1.14 -23.33 -1.94
N LEU A 24 1.95 -23.74 -0.96
CA LEU A 24 1.98 -23.19 0.38
C LEU A 24 3.26 -22.37 0.53
N SER A 25 3.13 -21.14 1.01
CA SER A 25 4.25 -20.25 1.33
C SER A 25 4.24 -19.89 2.80
N MET A 26 5.41 -19.89 3.42
CA MET A 26 5.61 -19.40 4.77
C MET A 26 6.82 -18.48 4.78
N SER A 27 6.70 -17.31 5.40
CA SER A 27 7.80 -16.37 5.53
C SER A 27 7.90 -15.85 6.96
N ILE A 28 9.14 -15.69 7.42
CA ILE A 28 9.47 -14.95 8.64
C ILE A 28 10.52 -13.93 8.23
N SER A 29 10.28 -12.66 8.53
CA SER A 29 11.23 -11.60 8.20
C SER A 29 11.39 -10.59 9.30
N SER A 30 12.62 -10.10 9.46
CA SER A 30 12.94 -8.94 10.27
C SER A 30 13.44 -7.81 9.37
N ARG A 31 12.96 -6.59 9.58
CA ARG A 31 13.36 -5.41 8.80
C ARG A 31 13.62 -4.22 9.72
N ILE A 32 14.58 -3.40 9.32
CA ILE A 32 14.88 -2.09 9.91
C ILE A 32 14.51 -1.00 8.91
N ASN A 33 13.71 -0.03 9.33
CA ASN A 33 13.45 1.18 8.57
C ASN A 33 14.22 2.33 9.22
N ARG A 34 15.20 2.88 8.49
CA ARG A 34 16.03 3.98 8.97
C ARG A 34 15.34 5.30 8.63
N PRO A 35 15.34 6.29 9.55
CA PRO A 35 14.87 7.64 9.25
C PRO A 35 15.55 8.16 7.98
N SER A 36 14.78 8.83 7.12
CA SER A 36 15.34 9.53 5.97
C SER A 36 16.16 10.75 6.40
N TYR A 37 16.92 11.33 5.48
CA TYR A 37 17.66 12.58 5.77
C TYR A 37 16.71 13.71 6.19
N VAL A 38 15.56 13.83 5.53
CA VAL A 38 14.54 14.85 5.86
C VAL A 38 14.02 14.63 7.28
N ASP A 39 13.89 13.37 7.69
CA ASP A 39 13.39 13.02 9.01
C ASP A 39 14.33 13.48 10.14
N ILE A 40 15.63 13.33 9.95
CA ILE A 40 16.62 13.70 10.98
C ILE A 40 17.10 15.15 10.88
N ASN A 41 16.74 15.85 9.80
CA ASN A 41 17.20 17.21 9.55
C ASN A 41 16.53 18.20 10.52
N PRO A 42 17.28 18.83 11.45
CA PRO A 42 16.71 19.72 12.44
C PRO A 42 16.42 21.13 11.90
N PHE A 43 16.72 21.43 10.63
CA PHE A 43 16.42 22.74 10.05
C PHE A 43 14.93 23.06 10.17
N THR A 44 14.63 24.20 10.78
CA THR A 44 13.27 24.70 11.00
C THR A 44 12.77 25.44 9.78
N THR A 45 11.60 25.04 9.29
CA THR A 45 10.85 25.75 8.24
C THR A 45 9.60 26.37 8.84
N TYR A 46 9.30 27.62 8.49
CA TYR A 46 8.08 28.31 8.90
C TYR A 46 6.95 27.97 7.93
N ILE A 47 5.85 27.44 8.46
CA ILE A 47 4.63 27.20 7.68
C ILE A 47 3.77 28.48 7.73
N ASP A 48 3.61 29.03 8.92
CA ASP A 48 2.93 30.30 9.18
C ASP A 48 3.55 31.01 10.40
N SER A 49 2.98 32.14 10.82
CA SER A 49 3.51 32.96 11.93
C SER A 49 3.52 32.25 13.30
N HIS A 50 2.76 31.17 13.47
CA HIS A 50 2.63 30.43 14.71
C HIS A 50 2.89 28.92 14.53
N THR A 51 3.22 28.46 13.32
CA THR A 51 3.48 27.05 13.02
C THR A 51 4.82 26.88 12.34
N ILE A 52 5.66 26.03 12.95
CA ILE A 52 6.95 25.62 12.42
C ILE A 52 6.99 24.12 12.18
N GLN A 53 7.82 23.69 11.23
CA GLN A 53 8.11 22.29 10.96
C GLN A 53 9.61 22.04 11.10
N SER A 54 9.98 20.94 11.76
CA SER A 54 11.37 20.53 11.89
C SER A 54 11.46 19.01 12.05
N GLY A 55 12.51 18.41 11.47
CA GLY A 55 12.85 17.01 11.72
C GLY A 55 13.39 16.80 13.14
N ASN A 56 13.77 15.57 13.43
CA ASN A 56 14.26 15.17 14.74
C ASN A 56 15.53 14.31 14.63
N SER A 57 16.67 14.91 14.98
CA SER A 57 17.98 14.25 14.92
C SER A 57 18.13 13.09 15.90
N GLN A 58 17.22 12.94 16.87
CA GLN A 58 17.21 11.87 17.87
C GLN A 58 16.40 10.64 17.44
N LEU A 59 15.90 10.61 16.21
CA LEU A 59 15.15 9.45 15.72
C LEU A 59 15.98 8.18 15.75
N LEU A 60 15.32 7.14 16.23
CA LEU A 60 15.82 5.77 16.21
C LEU A 60 15.20 5.03 15.03
N PRO A 61 15.90 4.06 14.42
CA PRO A 61 15.32 3.20 13.42
C PRO A 61 14.11 2.42 13.96
N GLU A 62 13.07 2.33 13.13
CA GLU A 62 11.94 1.44 13.37
C GLU A 62 12.37 0.00 13.10
N LYS A 63 12.03 -0.91 14.00
CA LYS A 63 12.27 -2.36 13.84
C LYS A 63 10.95 -3.06 13.66
N SER A 64 10.90 -3.98 12.70
CA SER A 64 9.70 -4.75 12.40
C SER A 64 10.00 -6.23 12.24
N TYR A 65 9.03 -7.05 12.64
CA TYR A 65 9.02 -8.49 12.47
C TYR A 65 7.70 -8.87 11.82
N ALA A 66 7.75 -9.74 10.82
CA ALA A 66 6.57 -10.23 10.12
C ALA A 66 6.62 -11.75 10.02
N ILE A 67 5.46 -12.38 10.21
CA ILE A 67 5.21 -13.78 9.89
C ILE A 67 4.05 -13.81 8.90
N GLU A 68 4.21 -14.52 7.81
CA GLU A 68 3.21 -14.66 6.76
C GLU A 68 3.03 -16.13 6.40
N LEU A 69 1.78 -16.53 6.20
CA LEU A 69 1.39 -17.84 5.69
C LEU A 69 0.46 -17.62 4.51
N GLY A 70 0.77 -18.21 3.37
CA GLY A 70 -0.01 -18.11 2.14
C GLY A 70 -0.31 -19.48 1.55
N TYR A 71 -1.50 -19.62 0.97
CA TYR A 71 -1.93 -20.77 0.21
C TYR A 71 -2.52 -20.31 -1.12
N THR A 72 -2.05 -20.90 -2.21
CA THR A 72 -2.53 -20.64 -3.56
C THR A 72 -3.06 -21.93 -4.16
N LEU A 73 -4.27 -21.87 -4.71
CA LEU A 73 -4.93 -22.93 -5.46
C LEU A 73 -5.38 -22.37 -6.82
N GLY A 74 -4.58 -22.62 -7.86
CA GLY A 74 -4.82 -22.13 -9.21
C GLY A 74 -4.96 -20.61 -9.24
N ASN A 75 -6.19 -20.13 -9.49
CA ASN A 75 -6.49 -18.70 -9.58
C ASN A 75 -6.87 -18.06 -8.24
N PHE A 76 -6.98 -18.84 -7.15
CA PHE A 76 -7.32 -18.35 -5.82
C PHE A 76 -6.07 -18.33 -4.94
N SER A 77 -5.88 -17.25 -4.17
CA SER A 77 -4.88 -17.19 -3.11
C SER A 77 -5.50 -16.66 -1.83
N LEU A 78 -5.05 -17.21 -0.70
CA LEU A 78 -5.41 -16.78 0.64
C LEU A 78 -4.13 -16.67 1.47
N SER A 79 -3.96 -15.58 2.18
CA SER A 79 -2.85 -15.41 3.11
C SER A 79 -3.30 -14.80 4.42
N THR A 80 -2.51 -15.03 5.45
CA THR A 80 -2.61 -14.33 6.72
C THR A 80 -1.25 -13.84 7.14
N SER A 81 -1.21 -12.66 7.76
CA SER A 81 0.02 -12.07 8.25
C SER A 81 -0.13 -11.54 9.67
N ALA A 82 0.98 -11.54 10.39
CA ALA A 82 1.14 -10.85 11.66
C ALA A 82 2.43 -10.02 11.61
N VAL A 83 2.32 -8.71 11.84
CA VAL A 83 3.43 -7.76 11.79
C VAL A 83 3.52 -7.01 13.10
N TRP A 84 4.68 -7.02 13.73
CA TRP A 84 5.00 -6.24 14.92
C TRP A 84 6.01 -5.17 14.56
N LYS A 85 5.70 -3.92 14.87
CA LYS A 85 6.56 -2.75 14.68
C LYS A 85 6.84 -2.07 16.01
N ASN A 86 8.09 -1.71 16.23
CA ASN A 86 8.53 -0.98 17.41
C ASN A 86 9.20 0.33 16.99
N ARG A 87 8.97 1.40 17.76
CA ARG A 87 9.49 2.75 17.50
C ARG A 87 9.03 3.30 16.15
N VAL A 88 7.74 3.16 15.84
CA VAL A 88 7.18 3.68 14.58
C VAL A 88 7.40 5.18 14.51
N ILE A 89 8.01 5.63 13.41
CA ILE A 89 8.27 7.04 13.13
C ILE A 89 6.98 7.64 12.57
N ALA A 90 6.44 8.65 13.24
CA ALA A 90 5.23 9.32 12.79
C ALA A 90 5.22 10.80 13.20
N SER A 91 4.40 11.58 12.50
CA SER A 91 4.21 13.00 12.79
C SER A 91 3.65 13.20 14.19
N TYR A 92 4.19 14.18 14.88
CA TYR A 92 3.80 14.55 16.23
C TYR A 92 3.81 16.08 16.34
N THR A 93 2.69 16.62 16.79
CA THR A 93 2.54 18.06 16.96
C THR A 93 2.50 18.42 18.43
N GLN A 94 3.27 19.44 18.80
CA GLN A 94 3.26 20.05 20.13
C GLN A 94 3.07 21.56 20.01
N THR A 95 2.40 22.16 20.97
CA THR A 95 2.32 23.63 21.10
C THR A 95 2.97 24.04 22.40
N ASP A 96 3.92 24.96 22.30
CA ASP A 96 4.50 25.60 23.47
C ASP A 96 3.48 26.61 24.04
N LYS A 97 3.12 26.41 25.30
CA LYS A 97 2.12 27.25 25.98
C LYS A 97 2.59 28.69 26.19
N SER A 98 3.90 28.92 26.25
CA SER A 98 4.52 30.22 26.53
C SER A 98 4.66 31.06 25.26
N THR A 99 5.28 30.51 24.22
CA THR A 99 5.52 31.20 22.94
C THR A 99 4.33 31.13 21.99
N LYS A 100 3.34 30.26 22.27
CA LYS A 100 2.20 29.94 21.38
C LYS A 100 2.61 29.35 20.03
N ILE A 101 3.88 28.97 19.88
CA ILE A 101 4.38 28.33 18.67
C ILE A 101 3.96 26.86 18.67
N THR A 102 3.40 26.41 17.56
CA THR A 102 3.09 25.03 17.25
C THR A 102 4.21 24.43 16.42
N THR A 103 4.80 23.35 16.89
CA THR A 103 5.86 22.62 16.20
C THR A 103 5.31 21.30 15.69
N ILE A 104 5.33 21.14 14.38
CA ILE A 104 5.11 19.86 13.70
C ILE A 104 6.48 19.19 13.55
N THR A 105 6.66 18.07 14.23
CA THR A 105 7.88 17.27 14.13
C THR A 105 7.52 15.81 13.87
N ILE A 106 8.52 14.95 13.84
CA ILE A 106 8.36 13.52 13.74
C ILE A 106 9.12 12.84 14.87
N ASN A 107 8.57 11.75 15.38
CA ASN A 107 9.17 11.07 16.52
C ASN A 107 8.85 9.56 16.54
N ASN A 108 9.61 8.79 17.32
CA ASN A 108 9.32 7.39 17.58
C ASN A 108 8.21 7.30 18.65
N ILE A 109 6.95 7.41 18.22
CA ILE A 109 5.84 7.67 19.14
C ILE A 109 4.99 6.45 19.49
N MET A 110 5.13 5.33 18.78
CA MET A 110 4.23 4.19 18.98
C MET A 110 4.85 2.82 18.69
N LYS A 111 4.19 1.79 19.21
CA LYS A 111 4.32 0.38 18.83
C LYS A 111 3.06 -0.03 18.08
N LYS A 112 3.20 -0.80 17.01
CA LYS A 112 2.08 -1.20 16.16
C LYS A 112 2.09 -2.69 15.92
N GLN A 113 0.92 -3.30 15.96
CA GLN A 113 0.69 -4.69 15.59
C GLN A 113 -0.36 -4.69 14.48
N LEU A 114 -0.08 -5.37 13.38
CA LEU A 114 -1.03 -5.54 12.28
C LEU A 114 -1.26 -7.03 12.09
N TYR A 115 -2.53 -7.41 11.98
CA TYR A 115 -2.92 -8.78 11.67
C TYR A 115 -3.85 -8.72 10.46
N SER A 116 -3.56 -9.48 9.40
CA SER A 116 -4.37 -9.48 8.19
C SER A 116 -4.79 -10.88 7.77
N VAL A 117 -5.93 -10.93 7.08
CA VAL A 117 -6.32 -12.04 6.21
C VAL A 117 -6.62 -11.42 4.85
N ASP A 118 -5.89 -11.87 3.84
CA ASP A 118 -5.92 -11.34 2.49
C ASP A 118 -6.31 -12.46 1.53
N ALA A 119 -7.23 -12.19 0.61
CA ALA A 119 -7.67 -13.13 -0.41
C ALA A 119 -7.65 -12.48 -1.77
N SER A 120 -7.24 -13.23 -2.78
CA SER A 120 -7.33 -12.82 -4.18
C SER A 120 -7.88 -13.95 -5.04
N TYR A 121 -8.63 -13.58 -6.08
CA TYR A 121 -9.19 -14.51 -7.03
C TYR A 121 -9.19 -13.92 -8.44
N TYR A 122 -8.66 -14.67 -9.39
CA TYR A 122 -8.74 -14.36 -10.81
C TYR A 122 -9.84 -15.20 -11.49
N PHE A 123 -10.94 -14.56 -11.84
CA PHE A 123 -12.05 -15.19 -12.55
C PHE A 123 -11.85 -15.11 -14.07
N ASP A 124 -11.84 -16.26 -14.74
CA ASP A 124 -11.61 -16.38 -16.19
C ASP A 124 -12.52 -17.42 -16.88
N LYS A 125 -13.62 -17.82 -16.23
CA LYS A 125 -14.44 -18.98 -16.66
C LYS A 125 -15.33 -18.73 -17.86
N VAL A 126 -15.58 -17.47 -18.22
CA VAL A 126 -16.40 -17.10 -19.38
C VAL A 126 -15.58 -16.26 -20.35
N LYS A 127 -15.77 -16.50 -21.66
CA LYS A 127 -14.92 -15.87 -22.69
C LYS A 127 -15.07 -14.35 -22.77
N TRP A 128 -16.22 -13.82 -22.34
CA TRP A 128 -16.58 -12.41 -22.43
C TRP A 128 -16.26 -11.61 -21.16
N PHE A 129 -15.73 -12.24 -20.11
CA PHE A 129 -15.45 -11.56 -18.85
C PHE A 129 -14.27 -12.20 -18.10
N ASP A 130 -13.32 -11.36 -17.69
CA ASP A 130 -12.35 -11.70 -16.66
C ASP A 130 -12.31 -10.65 -15.56
N SER A 131 -11.95 -11.08 -14.36
CA SER A 131 -11.93 -10.22 -13.18
C SER A 131 -10.83 -10.60 -12.22
N SER A 132 -10.02 -9.63 -11.83
CA SER A 132 -9.17 -9.73 -10.64
C SER A 132 -9.94 -9.16 -9.46
N ILE A 133 -10.14 -9.97 -8.44
CA ILE A 133 -10.83 -9.61 -7.20
C ILE A 133 -9.84 -9.78 -6.07
N GLU A 134 -9.67 -8.76 -5.25
CA GLU A 134 -8.79 -8.78 -4.08
C GLU A 134 -9.53 -8.21 -2.87
N GLY A 135 -9.30 -8.80 -1.70
CA GLY A 135 -9.90 -8.37 -0.46
C GLY A 135 -8.95 -8.58 0.70
N SER A 136 -9.01 -7.69 1.68
CA SER A 136 -8.24 -7.79 2.91
C SER A 136 -9.11 -7.39 4.08
N ILE A 137 -9.04 -8.14 5.17
CA ILE A 137 -9.54 -7.73 6.48
C ILE A 137 -8.33 -7.69 7.39
N TYR A 138 -8.09 -6.54 8.02
CA TYR A 138 -6.94 -6.35 8.88
C TYR A 138 -7.28 -5.58 10.14
N MET A 139 -6.59 -5.92 11.21
CA MET A 139 -6.66 -5.24 12.49
C MET A 139 -5.38 -4.47 12.75
N ILE A 140 -5.53 -3.19 13.06
CA ILE A 140 -4.48 -2.30 13.54
C ILE A 140 -4.62 -2.20 15.05
N ASN A 141 -3.59 -2.63 15.79
CA ASN A 141 -3.45 -2.39 17.22
C ASN A 141 -2.21 -1.51 17.46
N SER A 142 -2.43 -0.23 17.71
CA SER A 142 -1.39 0.78 17.89
C SER A 142 -1.42 1.35 19.31
N ASN A 143 -0.26 1.39 19.96
CA ASN A 143 -0.10 1.82 21.34
C ASN A 143 1.00 2.89 21.39
N PRO A 144 0.75 4.08 21.96
CA PRO A 144 1.77 5.09 22.08
C PRO A 144 2.88 4.65 23.03
N MET A 145 4.08 5.19 22.81
CA MET A 145 5.20 5.03 23.72
C MET A 145 5.00 5.92 24.96
N SER A 146 5.68 5.55 26.06
CA SER A 146 5.68 6.36 27.29
C SER A 146 6.18 7.78 27.00
N GLY A 147 5.51 8.77 27.59
CA GLY A 147 5.82 10.19 27.39
C GLY A 147 4.98 10.90 26.32
N TYR A 148 4.16 10.16 25.54
CA TYR A 148 3.20 10.75 24.61
C TYR A 148 1.78 10.65 25.16
N ASN A 149 1.08 11.77 25.24
CA ASN A 149 -0.32 11.83 25.66
C ASN A 149 -1.25 11.54 24.48
N LEU A 150 -1.26 10.28 24.03
CA LEU A 150 -2.06 9.79 22.92
C LEU A 150 -2.83 8.53 23.36
N GLU A 151 -3.91 8.18 22.66
CA GLU A 151 -4.77 7.05 23.02
C GLU A 151 -4.33 5.75 22.34
N ASN A 152 -4.54 4.61 23.02
CA ASN A 152 -4.42 3.29 22.39
C ASN A 152 -5.54 3.11 21.37
N ILE A 153 -5.18 2.58 20.19
CA ILE A 153 -6.11 2.35 19.10
C ILE A 153 -6.13 0.87 18.75
N LYS A 154 -7.34 0.30 18.70
CA LYS A 154 -7.60 -1.01 18.12
C LYS A 154 -8.73 -0.87 17.11
N GLN A 155 -8.42 -1.02 15.82
CA GLN A 155 -9.34 -0.83 14.72
C GLN A 155 -9.28 -2.02 13.77
N THR A 156 -10.43 -2.57 13.39
CA THR A 156 -10.54 -3.50 12.27
C THR A 156 -11.02 -2.74 11.05
N SER A 157 -10.35 -2.96 9.93
CA SER A 157 -10.64 -2.32 8.66
C SER A 157 -10.65 -3.37 7.56
N ALA A 158 -11.30 -3.06 6.45
CA ALA A 158 -11.35 -3.89 5.27
C ALA A 158 -10.95 -3.07 4.03
N PHE A 159 -10.32 -3.75 3.09
CA PHE A 159 -10.00 -3.27 1.76
C PHE A 159 -10.60 -4.23 0.73
N PHE A 160 -11.11 -3.68 -0.37
CA PHE A 160 -11.64 -4.41 -1.49
C PHE A 160 -11.18 -3.77 -2.78
N TYR A 161 -10.78 -4.58 -3.74
CA TYR A 161 -10.32 -4.16 -5.05
C TYR A 161 -10.88 -5.08 -6.12
N ILE A 162 -11.30 -4.47 -7.23
CA ILE A 162 -11.74 -5.17 -8.42
C ILE A 162 -11.14 -4.53 -9.66
N ASN A 163 -10.76 -5.38 -10.61
CA ASN A 163 -10.37 -4.96 -11.94
C ASN A 163 -10.98 -5.91 -12.96
N ASN A 164 -12.01 -5.44 -13.66
CA ASN A 164 -12.85 -6.26 -14.51
C ASN A 164 -12.68 -5.88 -15.97
N ASN A 165 -12.54 -6.87 -16.85
CA ASN A 165 -12.59 -6.69 -18.29
C ASN A 165 -13.83 -7.36 -18.85
N ILE A 166 -14.63 -6.61 -19.59
CA ILE A 166 -15.79 -7.09 -20.34
C ILE A 166 -15.47 -7.01 -21.83
N TYR A 167 -15.50 -8.14 -22.52
CA TYR A 167 -15.24 -8.24 -23.95
C TYR A 167 -16.56 -8.30 -24.72
N PHE A 168 -16.77 -7.35 -25.62
CA PHE A 168 -18.00 -7.30 -26.43
C PHE A 168 -17.93 -8.16 -27.69
N ASN A 169 -16.77 -8.76 -27.99
CA ASN A 169 -16.58 -9.64 -29.13
C ASN A 169 -15.59 -10.77 -28.85
N SER A 170 -15.72 -11.87 -29.60
CA SER A 170 -14.90 -13.08 -29.44
C SER A 170 -13.42 -12.84 -29.75
N THR A 171 -13.10 -11.87 -30.60
CA THR A 171 -11.73 -11.47 -30.93
C THR A 171 -11.07 -10.62 -29.83
N LYS A 172 -11.83 -10.23 -28.79
CA LYS A 172 -11.38 -9.39 -27.68
C LYS A 172 -10.71 -8.10 -28.16
N THR A 173 -11.38 -7.40 -29.08
CA THR A 173 -10.90 -6.10 -29.59
C THR A 173 -11.70 -4.93 -29.06
N LEU A 174 -12.97 -5.11 -28.70
CA LEU A 174 -13.75 -4.10 -27.99
C LEU A 174 -13.88 -4.52 -26.54
N VAL A 175 -13.29 -3.74 -25.63
CA VAL A 175 -13.14 -4.09 -24.21
C VAL A 175 -13.56 -2.92 -23.33
N ALA A 176 -14.50 -3.15 -22.42
CA ALA A 176 -14.74 -2.24 -21.30
C ALA A 176 -13.93 -2.72 -20.09
N ASN A 177 -13.39 -1.77 -19.32
CA ASN A 177 -12.75 -2.02 -18.05
C ASN A 177 -13.53 -1.30 -16.94
N LEU A 178 -13.77 -2.01 -15.84
CA LEU A 178 -14.29 -1.42 -14.61
C LEU A 178 -13.31 -1.73 -13.49
N TRP A 179 -12.64 -0.67 -13.05
CA TRP A 179 -11.69 -0.71 -11.95
C TRP A 179 -12.32 -0.07 -10.73
N GLY A 180 -12.13 -0.66 -9.56
CA GLY A 180 -12.68 -0.13 -8.34
C GLY A 180 -11.89 -0.54 -7.11
N GLN A 181 -11.84 0.37 -6.14
CA GLN A 181 -11.35 0.07 -4.81
C GLN A 181 -12.25 0.70 -3.76
N PHE A 182 -12.36 0.03 -2.62
CA PHE A 182 -13.04 0.51 -1.43
C PHE A 182 -12.20 0.18 -0.20
N GLN A 183 -12.08 1.13 0.70
CA GLN A 183 -11.41 0.94 1.98
C GLN A 183 -12.29 1.53 3.07
N THR A 184 -12.54 0.75 4.11
CA THR A 184 -13.27 1.25 5.28
C THR A 184 -12.40 2.22 6.07
N LYS A 185 -13.03 2.95 7.00
CA LYS A 185 -12.32 3.78 7.98
C LYS A 185 -11.12 3.06 8.60
N GLU A 186 -10.00 3.76 8.65
CA GLU A 186 -8.78 3.36 9.35
C GLU A 186 -8.51 4.34 10.48
N LYS A 187 -8.06 3.83 11.62
CA LYS A 187 -7.65 4.64 12.77
C LYS A 187 -6.30 4.14 13.24
N ASP A 188 -5.44 5.08 13.56
CA ASP A 188 -4.13 4.89 14.19
C ASP A 188 -3.97 5.91 15.32
N VAL A 189 -2.92 5.78 16.13
CA VAL A 189 -2.67 6.64 17.30
C VAL A 189 -2.61 8.12 16.92
N VAL A 190 -2.05 8.43 15.75
CA VAL A 190 -1.88 9.81 15.27
C VAL A 190 -3.07 10.37 14.50
N GLY A 191 -4.06 9.55 14.15
CA GLY A 191 -5.10 10.02 13.25
C GLY A 191 -5.98 8.94 12.66
N GLU A 192 -6.88 9.37 11.79
CA GLU A 192 -7.82 8.51 11.09
C GLU A 192 -8.03 8.95 9.65
N SER A 193 -8.27 7.97 8.79
CA SER A 193 -8.77 8.18 7.43
C SER A 193 -10.19 7.61 7.38
N PRO A 194 -11.22 8.41 7.04
CA PRO A 194 -12.56 7.91 6.80
C PRO A 194 -12.60 6.90 5.65
N SER A 195 -13.72 6.20 5.52
CA SER A 195 -13.92 5.29 4.40
C SER A 195 -13.77 6.03 3.07
N ARG A 196 -13.07 5.41 2.13
CA ARG A 196 -12.76 5.98 0.82
C ARG A 196 -13.00 4.96 -0.27
N TYR A 197 -13.30 5.45 -1.47
CA TYR A 197 -13.51 4.62 -2.64
C TYR A 197 -13.03 5.33 -3.88
N ARG A 198 -12.83 4.57 -4.94
CA ARG A 198 -12.65 5.10 -6.29
C ARG A 198 -13.15 4.08 -7.28
N ILE A 199 -13.84 4.55 -8.31
CA ILE A 199 -14.29 3.74 -9.43
C ILE A 199 -13.91 4.45 -10.71
N ASP A 200 -13.25 3.71 -11.58
CA ASP A 200 -12.81 4.16 -12.89
C ASP A 200 -13.44 3.25 -13.95
N PHE A 201 -13.88 3.86 -15.06
CA PHE A 201 -14.46 3.13 -16.19
C PHE A 201 -13.66 3.42 -17.46
N GLY A 202 -13.31 2.39 -18.21
CA GLY A 202 -12.61 2.52 -19.48
C GLY A 202 -13.30 1.78 -20.60
N LEU A 203 -13.20 2.30 -21.82
CA LEU A 203 -13.56 1.60 -23.05
C LEU A 203 -12.38 1.68 -24.02
N LYS A 204 -11.99 0.53 -24.57
CA LYS A 204 -10.84 0.40 -25.46
C LYS A 204 -11.22 -0.39 -26.70
N TYR A 205 -10.83 0.12 -27.86
CA TYR A 205 -10.97 -0.53 -29.14
C TYR A 205 -9.61 -0.80 -29.79
N LEU A 206 -9.37 -2.08 -30.11
CA LEU A 206 -8.14 -2.58 -30.71
C LEU A 206 -8.34 -2.84 -32.21
N LEU A 207 -7.57 -2.14 -33.01
CA LEU A 207 -7.61 -2.14 -34.46
C LEU A 207 -6.29 -2.66 -35.04
N CYS A 208 -6.25 -2.89 -36.35
CA CYS A 208 -5.03 -3.26 -37.08
C CYS A 208 -4.31 -4.48 -36.47
N ASN A 209 -5.00 -5.60 -36.28
CA ASN A 209 -4.48 -6.78 -35.58
C ASN A 209 -3.95 -6.48 -34.17
N LYS A 210 -4.70 -5.64 -33.44
CA LYS A 210 -4.40 -5.16 -32.08
C LYS A 210 -3.14 -4.29 -31.98
N LYS A 211 -2.63 -3.75 -33.10
CA LYS A 211 -1.50 -2.80 -33.10
C LYS A 211 -1.92 -1.37 -32.82
N LEU A 212 -3.15 -1.00 -33.19
CA LEU A 212 -3.72 0.31 -32.88
C LEU A 212 -4.68 0.14 -31.70
N SER A 213 -4.53 0.97 -30.67
CA SER A 213 -5.44 1.04 -29.52
C SER A 213 -5.99 2.45 -29.43
N ILE A 214 -7.32 2.58 -29.45
CA ILE A 214 -8.03 3.82 -29.16
C ILE A 214 -8.79 3.59 -27.86
N GLY A 215 -8.65 4.47 -26.88
CA GLY A 215 -9.27 4.32 -25.58
C GLY A 215 -9.84 5.61 -25.04
N ILE A 216 -10.93 5.48 -24.28
CA ILE A 216 -11.48 6.52 -23.43
C ILE A 216 -11.58 5.97 -22.02
N GLU A 217 -11.24 6.77 -21.02
CA GLU A 217 -11.28 6.39 -19.61
C GLU A 217 -11.83 7.55 -18.79
N TYR A 218 -12.81 7.25 -17.95
CA TYR A 218 -13.39 8.17 -16.99
C TYR A 218 -12.96 7.78 -15.58
N GLN A 219 -11.98 8.50 -15.08
CA GLN A 219 -11.40 8.30 -13.76
C GLN A 219 -12.19 9.02 -12.69
N ASN A 220 -12.28 8.39 -11.52
CA ASN A 220 -13.04 8.83 -10.37
C ASN A 220 -14.51 9.14 -10.73
N MET A 221 -15.17 8.25 -11.48
CA MET A 221 -16.52 8.46 -12.03
C MET A 221 -17.55 8.91 -10.97
N LEU A 222 -17.39 8.46 -9.73
CA LEU A 222 -18.27 8.75 -8.60
C LEU A 222 -17.89 9.99 -7.77
N ALA A 223 -16.94 10.82 -8.24
CA ALA A 223 -16.47 12.01 -7.53
C ALA A 223 -16.09 11.72 -6.06
N SER A 224 -15.22 10.73 -5.85
CA SER A 224 -14.80 10.34 -4.52
C SER A 224 -14.17 11.50 -3.74
N HIS A 225 -14.23 11.38 -2.42
CA HIS A 225 -13.70 12.36 -1.48
C HIS A 225 -12.68 11.68 -0.57
N GLU A 226 -11.48 12.25 -0.50
CA GLU A 226 -10.43 11.79 0.39
C GLU A 226 -10.26 12.75 1.56
N LYS A 227 -10.26 12.20 2.77
CA LYS A 227 -10.07 12.95 4.00
C LYS A 227 -9.07 12.22 4.90
N SER A 228 -8.25 12.97 5.60
CA SER A 228 -7.37 12.48 6.65
C SER A 228 -7.41 13.45 7.82
N ILE A 229 -7.48 12.90 9.03
CA ILE A 229 -7.60 13.66 10.27
C ILE A 229 -6.43 13.25 11.15
N ILE A 230 -5.49 14.14 11.39
CA ILE A 230 -4.37 13.93 12.32
C ILE A 230 -4.74 14.60 13.65
N LYS A 231 -4.61 13.86 14.76
CA LYS A 231 -4.88 14.34 16.11
C LYS A 231 -3.63 14.16 16.97
N SER A 232 -3.12 15.26 17.51
CA SER A 232 -1.95 15.24 18.40
C SER A 232 -2.09 16.33 19.46
N ASN A 233 -1.98 15.96 20.74
CA ASN A 233 -1.99 16.89 21.88
C ASN A 233 -3.12 17.94 21.85
N GLY A 234 -4.34 17.54 21.45
CA GLY A 234 -5.51 18.43 21.39
C GLY A 234 -5.60 19.29 20.13
N ILE A 235 -4.63 19.21 19.23
CA ILE A 235 -4.68 19.84 17.90
C ILE A 235 -5.21 18.82 16.89
N THR A 236 -6.08 19.28 15.99
CA THR A 236 -6.60 18.49 14.88
C THR A 236 -6.21 19.14 13.57
N TYR A 237 -5.45 18.43 12.74
CA TYR A 237 -5.21 18.80 11.35
C TYR A 237 -6.12 17.98 10.45
N ILE A 238 -6.82 18.65 9.54
CA ILE A 238 -7.70 18.01 8.57
C ILE A 238 -7.12 18.26 7.18
N TYR A 239 -6.72 17.19 6.53
CA TYR A 239 -6.42 17.19 5.10
C TYR A 239 -7.68 16.74 4.38
N ASP A 240 -8.27 17.64 3.62
CA ASP A 240 -9.52 17.43 2.90
C ASP A 240 -9.24 17.67 1.41
N TYR A 241 -9.24 16.59 0.63
CA TYR A 241 -8.89 16.61 -0.79
C TYR A 241 -9.97 15.92 -1.61
N LYS A 242 -10.40 16.57 -2.69
CA LYS A 242 -11.38 16.03 -3.64
C LYS A 242 -10.66 15.74 -4.95
N PRO A 243 -10.25 14.48 -5.22
CA PRO A 243 -9.64 14.13 -6.48
C PRO A 243 -10.54 14.52 -7.65
N TYR A 244 -9.96 15.12 -8.68
CA TYR A 244 -10.70 15.48 -9.88
C TYR A 244 -11.27 14.25 -10.59
N ARG A 245 -12.38 14.46 -11.28
CA ARG A 245 -12.87 13.52 -12.29
C ARG A 245 -12.13 13.83 -13.59
N VAL A 246 -11.52 12.82 -14.18
CA VAL A 246 -10.66 13.01 -15.36
C VAL A 246 -11.18 12.16 -16.49
N LEU A 247 -11.44 12.79 -17.64
CA LEU A 247 -11.74 12.08 -18.88
C LEU A 247 -10.46 12.02 -19.72
N ASN A 248 -9.88 10.83 -19.82
CA ASN A 248 -8.69 10.58 -20.62
C ASN A 248 -9.09 9.99 -21.97
N ILE A 249 -8.52 10.52 -23.05
CA ILE A 249 -8.62 9.97 -24.40
C ILE A 249 -7.21 9.60 -24.84
N SER A 250 -7.02 8.38 -25.33
CA SER A 250 -5.71 7.85 -25.69
C SER A 250 -5.74 7.16 -27.05
N ILE A 251 -4.67 7.36 -27.82
CA ILE A 251 -4.40 6.65 -29.07
C ILE A 251 -2.96 6.14 -28.98
N SER A 252 -2.76 4.84 -29.22
CA SER A 252 -1.44 4.20 -29.19
C SER A 252 -1.29 3.26 -30.37
N TYR A 253 -0.17 3.36 -31.09
CA TYR A 253 0.14 2.48 -32.22
C TYR A 253 1.49 1.78 -32.02
N GLN A 254 1.47 0.45 -32.02
CA GLN A 254 2.68 -0.36 -31.91
C GLN A 254 3.23 -0.70 -33.29
N PHE A 255 4.42 -0.17 -33.59
CA PHE A 255 5.20 -0.47 -34.80
C PHE A 255 6.35 -1.45 -34.50
N GLY A 256 6.88 -2.08 -35.55
CA GLY A 256 7.96 -3.08 -35.44
C GLY A 256 7.49 -4.54 -35.52
N LYS A 257 8.46 -5.47 -35.56
CA LYS A 257 8.21 -6.93 -35.55
C LYS A 257 8.21 -7.44 -34.11
N LYS A 258 7.41 -8.48 -33.83
CA LYS A 258 7.50 -9.23 -32.57
C LYS A 258 8.90 -9.84 -32.48
N LEU A 259 9.63 -9.53 -31.40
CA LEU A 259 10.92 -10.15 -31.12
C LEU A 259 10.67 -11.58 -30.65
N ASN A 260 11.12 -12.56 -31.43
CA ASN A 260 11.12 -13.97 -31.01
C ASN A 260 12.27 -14.20 -30.03
N VAL A 261 12.06 -13.84 -28.77
CA VAL A 261 13.02 -14.14 -27.71
C VAL A 261 12.91 -15.61 -27.38
N HIS A 262 13.91 -16.40 -27.78
CA HIS A 262 14.07 -17.77 -27.30
C HIS A 262 14.76 -17.70 -25.94
N PRO A 263 14.08 -18.03 -24.82
CA PRO A 263 14.75 -18.08 -23.53
C PRO A 263 15.82 -19.18 -23.59
N LYS A 264 17.09 -18.79 -23.61
CA LYS A 264 18.18 -19.74 -23.34
C LYS A 264 17.96 -20.26 -21.93
N LYS A 265 17.68 -21.57 -21.80
CA LYS A 265 17.77 -22.29 -20.52
C LYS A 265 19.22 -22.25 -20.05
N ILE A 266 19.61 -21.18 -19.37
CA ILE A 266 20.82 -21.20 -18.54
C ILE A 266 20.43 -21.97 -17.29
N GLY A 267 20.52 -23.30 -17.36
CA GLY A 267 20.43 -24.16 -16.19
C GLY A 267 21.71 -23.95 -15.37
N ILE A 268 21.56 -23.42 -14.16
CA ILE A 268 22.63 -23.50 -13.16
C ILE A 268 22.69 -24.97 -12.75
N ASN A 269 23.70 -25.67 -13.26
CA ASN A 269 24.00 -27.04 -12.90
C ASN A 269 24.66 -27.01 -11.52
N THR A 270 23.88 -27.17 -10.44
CA THR A 270 24.40 -27.24 -9.06
C THR A 270 24.97 -28.62 -8.77
N ASN A 271 25.97 -29.03 -9.56
CA ASN A 271 26.86 -30.15 -9.27
C ASN A 271 28.28 -29.65 -9.02
N ARG A 272 28.43 -28.79 -8.01
CA ARG A 272 29.73 -28.56 -7.36
C ARG A 272 29.51 -28.60 -5.85
N LEU A 273 29.91 -29.76 -5.32
CA LEU A 273 30.48 -30.08 -4.00
C LEU A 273 30.23 -29.07 -2.88
#